data_AF-A0A5Q0ME56-F1
#
_entry.id   AF-A0A5Q0ME56-F1
#
_cell.length_a   1.000
_cell.length_b   1.000
_cell.length_c   1.000
_cell.angle_alpha   90.00
_cell.angle_beta   90.00
_cell.angle_gamma   90.00
#
_symmetry.space_group_name_H-M   'P 1'
#
loop_
_entity.id
_entity.type
_entity.pdbx_description
1 polymer ?
#
loop_
_entity_poly.entity_id
_entity_poly.type
_entity_poly.pdbx_seq_one_letter_code
_entity_poly.pdbx_strand_id
1 'polypeptide(L)' 'MLCVAFAAAAGFFWWAFYERYYKHRDCIEAAASSCVAADGANLIGAGAAWSVLAGLLTCVSVFCLAVALRRRRAHRG' A
#
# COMPACT_ATOMS: atom_id res chain seq x y z
N MET A 1 -1.98 15.80 11.88
CA MET A 1 -2.84 15.69 10.69
C MET A 1 -2.13 14.97 9.54
N LEU A 2 -0.91 15.36 9.15
CA LEU A 2 -0.16 14.68 8.06
C LEU A 2 0.02 13.16 8.23
N CYS A 3 0.35 12.66 9.42
CA CYS A 3 0.57 11.22 9.64
C CYS A 3 -0.69 10.38 9.36
N VAL A 4 -1.86 10.92 9.71
CA VAL A 4 -3.15 10.25 9.52
C VAL A 4 -3.50 10.21 8.03
N ALA A 5 -3.24 11.30 7.31
CA ALA A 5 -3.43 11.34 5.85
C ALA A 5 -2.53 10.31 5.13
N PHE A 6 -1.25 10.23 5.51
CA PHE A 6 -0.34 9.22 4.94
C PHE A 6 -0.73 7.79 5.31
N ALA A 7 -1.21 7.55 6.53
CA ALA A 7 -1.70 6.24 6.92
C ALA A 7 -2.97 5.84 6.14
N ALA A 8 -3.91 6.76 5.94
CA ALA A 8 -5.10 6.53 5.13
C ALA A 8 -4.76 6.25 3.67
N ALA A 9 -3.86 7.05 3.08
CA ALA A 9 -3.38 6.82 1.72
C ALA A 9 -2.66 5.47 1.59
N ALA A 10 -1.80 5.11 2.55
CA ALA A 10 -1.16 3.81 2.58
C ALA A 10 -2.17 2.65 2.60
N GLY A 11 -3.22 2.76 3.43
CA GLY A 11 -4.30 1.78 3.48
C GLY A 11 -5.05 1.65 2.15
N PHE A 12 -5.36 2.77 1.50
CA PHE A 12 -5.99 2.76 0.18
C PHE A 12 -5.11 2.07 -0.87
N PHE A 13 -3.80 2.35 -0.91
CA PHE A 13 -2.89 1.71 -1.86
C PHE A 13 -2.66 0.22 -1.55
N TRP A 14 -2.65 -0.19 -0.28
CA TRP A 14 -2.64 -1.61 0.09
C TRP A 14 -3.91 -2.33 -0.39
N TRP A 15 -5.08 -1.71 -0.23
CA TRP A 15 -6.33 -2.27 -0.75
C TRP A 15 -6.31 -2.37 -2.28
N ALA A 16 -5.86 -1.31 -2.96
CA ALA A 16 -5.72 -1.32 -4.42
C ALA A 16 -4.73 -2.40 -4.90
N PHE A 17 -3.58 -2.56 -4.23
CA PHE A 17 -2.64 -3.65 -4.49
C PHE A 17 -3.28 -5.03 -4.31
N TYR A 18 -4.06 -5.20 -3.24
CA TYR A 18 -4.70 -6.48 -2.95
C TYR A 18 -5.71 -6.88 -4.03
N GLU A 19 -6.65 -5.98 -4.35
CA GLU A 19 -7.69 -6.24 -5.36
C GLU A 19 -7.13 -6.34 -6.77
N ARG A 20 -6.15 -5.50 -7.14
CA ARG A 20 -5.65 -5.41 -8.53
C ARG A 20 -4.51 -6.37 -8.84
N TYR A 21 -3.79 -6.88 -7.84
CA TYR A 21 -2.63 -7.73 -8.06
C TYR A 21 -2.62 -8.95 -7.15
N TYR A 22 -2.59 -8.79 -5.83
CA TYR A 22 -2.31 -9.91 -4.92
C TYR A 22 -3.32 -11.05 -5.05
N LYS A 23 -4.61 -10.73 -5.16
CA LYS A 23 -5.71 -11.70 -5.35
C LYS A 23 -5.61 -12.49 -6.66
N HIS A 24 -4.98 -11.91 -7.68
CA HIS A 24 -4.88 -12.47 -9.02
C HIS A 24 -3.44 -12.83 -9.41
N ARG A 25 -2.53 -12.79 -8.43
CA ARG A 25 -1.09 -13.00 -8.59
C ARG A 25 -0.80 -14.28 -9.35
N ASP A 26 -1.39 -15.39 -8.91
CA ASP A 26 -1.09 -16.70 -9.49
C ASP A 26 -1.48 -16.77 -10.96
N CYS A 27 -2.59 -16.13 -11.32
CA CYS A 27 -3.00 -16.00 -12.72
C CYS A 27 -2.03 -15.12 -13.51
N ILE A 28 -1.66 -13.95 -12.97
CA ILE A 28 -0.75 -13.00 -13.63
C ILE A 28 0.63 -13.64 -13.85
N GLU A 29 1.13 -14.40 -12.87
CA GLU A 29 2.37 -15.16 -12.97
C GLU A 29 2.27 -16.28 -14.02
N ALA A 30 1.15 -17.00 -14.07
CA ALA A 30 0.92 -18.06 -15.07
C ALA A 30 0.79 -17.52 -16.51
N ALA A 31 0.14 -16.37 -16.69
CA ALA A 31 -0.04 -15.72 -17.99
C ALA A 31 1.15 -14.83 -18.40
N ALA A 32 2.12 -14.65 -17.50
CA ALA A 32 3.32 -13.80 -17.64
C ALA A 32 3.06 -12.35 -18.13
N SER A 33 1.82 -11.88 -18.11
CA SER A 33 1.43 -10.60 -18.71
C SER A 33 0.19 -9.99 -18.05
N SER A 34 -0.98 -10.56 -18.31
CA SER A 34 -2.26 -10.02 -17.87
C SER A 34 -3.30 -11.12 -17.68
N CYS A 35 -4.16 -10.94 -16.69
CA CYS A 35 -5.33 -11.78 -16.48
C CYS A 35 -6.61 -10.97 -16.57
N VAL A 36 -7.64 -11.57 -17.15
CA VAL A 36 -8.97 -10.97 -17.19
C VAL A 36 -9.70 -11.44 -15.93
N ALA A 37 -10.10 -10.51 -15.07
CA ALA A 37 -10.97 -10.84 -13.94
C ALA A 37 -12.35 -11.30 -14.44
N ALA A 38 -13.12 -11.93 -13.55
CA ALA A 38 -14.47 -12.41 -13.88
C ALA A 38 -15.43 -11.30 -14.35
N ASP A 39 -15.13 -10.05 -14.04
CA ASP A 39 -15.86 -8.85 -14.47
C ASP A 39 -15.36 -8.28 -15.83
N GLY A 40 -14.38 -8.93 -16.46
CA GLY A 40 -13.77 -8.48 -17.71
C GLY A 40 -12.64 -7.45 -17.52
N ALA A 41 -12.29 -7.08 -16.29
CA ALA A 41 -11.23 -6.12 -16.04
C ALA A 41 -9.85 -6.71 -16.37
N ASN A 42 -9.02 -5.96 -17.11
CA ASN A 42 -7.68 -6.39 -17.47
C ASN A 42 -6.70 -6.10 -16.33
N LEU A 43 -6.32 -7.14 -15.59
CA LEU A 43 -5.41 -7.08 -14.45
C LEU A 43 -4.00 -7.37 -14.94
N ILE A 44 -3.17 -6.33 -14.91
CA ILE A 44 -1.77 -6.38 -15.36
C ILE A 44 -0.81 -6.39 -14.17
N GLY A 45 0.38 -6.96 -14.37
CA GLY A 45 1.46 -6.98 -13.37
C GLY A 45 1.83 -5.59 -12.82
N ALA A 46 1.51 -4.50 -13.53
CA ALA A 46 1.65 -3.13 -13.05
C ALA A 46 0.85 -2.85 -11.75
N GLY A 47 -0.15 -3.67 -11.42
CA GLY A 47 -0.81 -3.64 -10.11
C GLY A 47 0.15 -3.85 -8.94
N ALA A 48 1.30 -4.49 -9.15
CA ALA A 48 2.35 -4.60 -8.16
C ALA A 48 2.94 -3.24 -7.76
N ALA A 49 2.94 -2.23 -8.64
CA ALA A 49 3.47 -0.90 -8.33
C ALA A 49 2.72 -0.22 -7.17
N TRP A 50 1.45 -0.58 -6.94
CA TRP A 50 0.68 -0.08 -5.81
C TRP A 50 1.28 -0.48 -4.46
N SER A 51 1.95 -1.65 -4.34
CA SER A 51 2.62 -2.04 -3.08
C SER A 51 3.82 -1.17 -2.78
N VAL A 52 4.51 -0.67 -3.81
CA VAL A 52 5.66 0.25 -3.65
C VAL A 52 5.18 1.56 -3.05
N LEU A 53 4.12 2.15 -3.60
CA LEU A 53 3.52 3.37 -3.05
C LEU A 53 2.96 3.15 -1.64
N ALA A 54 2.26 2.02 -1.42
CA ALA A 54 1.73 1.67 -0.11
C ALA A 54 2.84 1.53 0.94
N GLY A 55 3.94 0.86 0.60
CA GLY A 55 5.10 0.68 1.46
C GLY A 55 5.78 1.99 1.83
N LEU A 56 6.05 2.86 0.85
CA LEU A 56 6.65 4.18 1.09
C LEU A 56 5.80 5.03 2.03
N LEU A 57 4.50 5.11 1.78
CA LEU A 57 3.57 5.88 2.61
C LEU A 57 3.45 5.29 4.02
N THR A 58 3.48 3.97 4.15
CA THR A 58 3.50 3.27 5.45
C THR A 58 4.75 3.67 6.23
N CYS A 59 5.94 3.61 5.62
CA CYS A 59 7.21 4.00 6.24
C CYS A 59 7.18 5.46 6.73
N VAL A 60 6.68 6.38 5.90
CA VAL A 60 6.54 7.80 6.29
C VAL A 60 5.59 7.94 7.48
N SER A 61 4.44 7.25 7.46
CA SER A 61 3.46 7.32 8.55
C SER A 61 4.04 6.82 9.89
N VAL A 62 4.78 5.70 9.86
CA VAL A 62 5.44 5.10 11.03
C VAL A 62 6.55 6.01 11.54
N PHE A 63 7.37 6.57 10.65
CA PHE A 63 8.43 7.51 11.02
C PHE A 63 7.85 8.75 11.72
N CYS A 64 6.82 9.37 11.14
CA CYS A 64 6.19 10.54 11.75
C CYS A 64 5.56 10.21 13.11
N LEU A 65 4.93 9.04 13.25
CA LEU A 65 4.40 8.57 14.53
C LEU A 65 5.52 8.38 15.56
N ALA A 66 6.62 7.72 15.18
CA ALA A 66 7.77 7.51 16.05
C ALA A 66 8.37 8.83 16.53
N VAL A 67 8.51 9.83 15.65
CA VAL A 67 8.97 11.18 16.01
C VAL A 67 8.01 11.85 16.98
N ALA A 68 6.70 11.79 16.73
CA ALA A 68 5.69 12.38 17.61
C ALA A 68 5.71 11.74 19.02
N LEU A 69 5.85 10.40 19.09
CA LEU A 69 5.96 9.67 20.36
C LEU A 69 7.25 10.02 21.11
N ARG A 70 8.38 10.13 20.42
CA ARG A 70 9.66 10.55 21.02
C ARG A 70 9.57 11.96 21.61
N ARG A 71 8.98 12.91 20.88
CA ARG A 71 8.74 14.28 21.38
C ARG A 71 7.83 14.30 22.61
N ARG A 72 6.75 13.51 22.61
CA ARG A 72 5.86 13.40 23.77
C ARG A 72 6.55 12.80 25.01
N ARG A 73 7.46 11.85 24.82
CA ARG A 73 8.27 11.30 25.94
C ARG A 73 9.22 12.36 26.49
N ALA A 74 9.88 13.14 25.63
CA ALA A 74 10.80 14.21 26.05
C ALA A 74 10.12 15.33 26.85
N HIS A 75 8.87 15.68 26.54
CA HIS A 75 8.10 16.69 27.30
C HIS A 75 7.52 16.18 28.64
N ARG A 76 7.61 14.89 28.93
CA ARG A 76 7.12 14.29 30.19
C ARG A 76 8.23 13.96 31.19
N GLY A 77 9.50 14.12 30.78
CA GLY A 77 10.67 13.87 31.61
C GLY A 77 11.20 15.15 32.25
#